data_AF-A0A436EHE0-F1
#
_entry.id   AF-A0A436EHE0-F1
#
_cell.length_a   1.000
_cell.length_b   1.000
_cell.length_c   1.000
_cell.angle_alpha   90.00
_cell.angle_beta   90.00
_cell.angle_gamma   90.00
#
_symmetry.space_group_name_H-M   'P 1'
#
loop_
_entity.id
_entity.type
_entity.pdbx_description
1 polymer ?
#
loop_
_entity_poly.entity_id
_entity_poly.type
_entity_poly.pdbx_seq_one_letter_code
_entity_poly.pdbx_strand_id
1 'polypeptide(L)'
;DHLGLDKVSVIGHSMGALVAQELALRAAERVRRIVSLNAVFRRPPELAEAVRQRAVALTGKSGVTGTAQTIARWFGDPVPVELEAAARKTAAVLGAVDPEGYARTYRLFARADSDHADRLPRLAVPALFMTGSEDRNSSPAMSAAMARLAPHGRCTVLSGERHMMAVADPGLTTRHIVDFLKEGEAIEQDSAAAANTGFDGSEFRRALGSFLTGVTIVTTIGPEGEPRGFTANSFTSVSLDPPLVLVC
;
A
#
# COMPACT_ATOMS: atom_id res chain seq x y z
N ASP A 1 3.54 17.28 4.80
CA ASP A 1 3.65 18.43 5.73
C ASP A 1 4.89 18.35 6.59
N HIS A 2 5.02 17.36 7.49
CA HIS A 2 6.21 17.22 8.33
C HIS A 2 7.52 17.44 7.58
N LEU A 3 7.70 16.63 6.54
CA LEU A 3 8.98 16.47 5.88
C LEU A 3 9.27 17.65 4.93
N GLY A 4 8.47 18.72 4.96
CA GLY A 4 8.60 19.86 4.06
C GLY A 4 8.32 19.53 2.58
N LEU A 5 7.80 18.33 2.30
CA LEU A 5 7.53 17.88 0.94
C LEU A 5 6.24 18.54 0.42
N ASP A 6 6.40 19.29 -0.67
CA ASP A 6 5.30 19.96 -1.36
C ASP A 6 4.38 18.94 -2.04
N LYS A 7 4.93 18.05 -2.88
CA LYS A 7 4.21 16.94 -3.52
C LYS A 7 4.94 15.61 -3.36
N VAL A 8 4.18 14.53 -3.21
CA VAL A 8 4.72 13.16 -3.12
C VAL A 8 3.97 12.21 -4.06
N SER A 9 4.63 11.14 -4.47
CA SER A 9 3.95 9.97 -5.04
C SER A 9 3.58 9.01 -3.93
N VAL A 10 2.37 8.45 -3.98
CA VAL A 10 1.84 7.61 -2.88
C VAL A 10 1.57 6.20 -3.40
N ILE A 11 2.21 5.21 -2.79
CA ILE A 11 2.02 3.80 -3.10
C ILE A 11 1.29 3.17 -1.92
N GLY A 12 0.16 2.54 -2.18
CA GLY A 12 -0.63 1.86 -1.17
C GLY A 12 -0.90 0.41 -1.56
N HIS A 13 -0.84 -0.50 -0.60
CA HIS A 13 -1.19 -1.91 -0.78
C HIS A 13 -2.46 -2.28 0.00
N SER A 14 -3.39 -2.96 -0.67
CA SER A 14 -4.64 -3.43 -0.08
C SER A 14 -5.42 -2.29 0.59
N MET A 15 -5.60 -2.29 1.91
CA MET A 15 -6.20 -1.16 2.63
C MET A 15 -5.44 0.15 2.42
N GLY A 16 -4.11 0.11 2.36
CA GLY A 16 -3.29 1.29 2.08
C GLY A 16 -3.54 1.87 0.68
N ALA A 17 -3.99 1.06 -0.28
CA ALA A 17 -4.38 1.55 -1.60
C ALA A 17 -5.65 2.41 -1.54
N LEU A 18 -6.63 2.03 -0.69
CA LEU A 18 -7.81 2.85 -0.44
C LEU A 18 -7.42 4.17 0.24
N VAL A 19 -6.50 4.14 1.20
CA VAL A 19 -5.96 5.35 1.84
C VAL A 19 -5.25 6.26 0.81
N ALA A 20 -4.43 5.68 -0.07
CA ALA A 20 -3.73 6.44 -1.12
C ALA A 20 -4.71 7.11 -2.10
N GLN A 21 -5.78 6.40 -2.49
CA GLN A 21 -6.86 6.96 -3.30
C GLN A 21 -7.55 8.11 -2.57
N GLU A 22 -7.90 7.93 -1.29
CA GLU A 22 -8.59 8.97 -0.52
C GLU A 22 -7.73 10.23 -0.38
N LEU A 23 -6.44 10.07 -0.12
CA LEU A 23 -5.48 11.18 -0.05
C LEU A 23 -5.45 11.96 -1.38
N ALA A 24 -5.32 11.26 -2.51
CA ALA A 24 -5.26 11.90 -3.81
C ALA A 24 -6.59 12.54 -4.24
N LEU A 25 -7.73 12.01 -3.78
CA LEU A 25 -9.04 12.58 -4.04
C LEU A 25 -9.34 13.81 -3.16
N ARG A 26 -8.71 13.95 -2.00
CA ARG A 26 -8.91 15.08 -1.07
C ARG A 26 -7.87 16.18 -1.23
N ALA A 27 -6.64 15.83 -1.56
CA ALA A 27 -5.49 16.71 -1.59
C ALA A 27 -4.66 16.47 -2.86
N ALA A 28 -5.30 16.58 -4.02
CA ALA A 28 -4.67 16.35 -5.32
C ALA A 28 -3.46 17.27 -5.55
N GLU A 29 -3.48 18.47 -4.98
CA GLU A 29 -2.38 19.43 -4.99
C GLU A 29 -1.14 18.94 -4.23
N ARG A 30 -1.25 17.90 -3.40
CA ARG A 30 -0.15 17.30 -2.61
C ARG A 30 0.34 15.97 -3.18
N VAL A 31 -0.31 15.46 -4.21
CA VAL A 31 -0.02 14.16 -4.79
C VAL A 31 0.44 14.32 -6.23
N ARG A 32 1.61 13.75 -6.56
CA ARG A 32 2.14 13.74 -7.93
C ARG A 32 1.55 12.58 -8.73
N ARG A 33 1.55 11.38 -8.16
CA ARG A 33 1.01 10.13 -8.74
C ARG A 33 0.57 9.19 -7.63
N ILE A 34 -0.35 8.26 -7.92
CA ILE A 34 -0.64 7.14 -7.01
C ILE A 34 -0.40 5.78 -7.65
N VAL A 35 -0.02 4.82 -6.82
CA VAL A 35 -0.05 3.39 -7.16
C VAL A 35 -0.91 2.64 -6.15
N SER A 36 -1.98 2.03 -6.62
CA SER A 36 -2.93 1.21 -5.87
C SER A 36 -2.65 -0.27 -6.12
N LEU A 37 -1.94 -0.93 -5.21
CA LEU A 37 -1.61 -2.35 -5.26
C LEU A 37 -2.73 -3.18 -4.62
N ASN A 38 -3.26 -4.18 -5.32
CA ASN A 38 -4.29 -5.11 -4.84
C ASN A 38 -5.49 -4.40 -4.16
N ALA A 39 -5.92 -3.27 -4.72
CA ALA A 39 -7.09 -2.53 -4.23
C ALA A 39 -8.39 -3.28 -4.55
N VAL A 40 -9.35 -3.17 -3.64
CA VAL A 40 -10.70 -3.71 -3.81
C VAL A 40 -11.60 -2.66 -4.45
N PHE A 41 -12.56 -3.10 -5.27
CA PHE A 41 -13.51 -2.21 -5.91
C PHE A 41 -14.82 -2.91 -6.24
N ARG A 42 -15.96 -2.37 -5.80
CA ARG A 42 -17.33 -2.85 -6.07
C ARG A 42 -17.41 -4.38 -6.11
N ARG A 43 -17.08 -5.03 -4.99
CA ARG A 43 -17.02 -6.49 -4.90
C ARG A 43 -18.38 -7.09 -5.28
N PRO A 44 -18.39 -8.22 -6.01
CA PRO A 44 -19.61 -9.01 -6.18
C PRO A 44 -20.29 -9.29 -4.82
N PRO A 45 -21.63 -9.31 -4.74
CA PRO A 45 -22.35 -9.44 -3.47
C PRO A 45 -21.90 -10.62 -2.60
N GLU A 46 -21.64 -11.78 -3.21
CA GLU A 46 -21.15 -12.98 -2.51
C GLU A 46 -19.77 -12.77 -1.87
N LEU A 47 -18.84 -12.15 -2.60
CA LEU A 47 -17.51 -11.83 -2.08
C LEU A 47 -17.60 -10.77 -0.98
N ALA A 48 -18.43 -9.74 -1.16
CA ALA A 48 -18.66 -8.71 -0.15
C ALA A 48 -19.22 -9.30 1.15
N GLU A 49 -20.18 -10.23 1.05
CA GLU A 49 -20.75 -10.92 2.20
C GLU A 49 -19.72 -11.81 2.90
N ALA A 50 -18.93 -12.58 2.15
CA ALA A 50 -17.87 -13.40 2.72
C ALA A 50 -16.81 -12.56 3.48
N VAL A 51 -16.45 -11.37 2.97
CA VAL A 51 -15.54 -10.45 3.67
C VAL A 51 -16.19 -9.90 4.95
N ARG A 52 -17.47 -9.53 4.89
CA ARG A 52 -18.21 -9.03 6.07
C ARG A 52 -18.33 -10.08 7.17
N GLN A 53 -18.61 -11.33 6.82
CA GLN A 53 -18.65 -12.44 7.79
C GLN A 53 -17.30 -12.67 8.47
N ARG A 54 -16.19 -12.57 7.71
CA ARG A 54 -14.84 -12.60 8.31
C ARG A 54 -14.62 -11.45 9.27
N ALA A 55 -15.08 -10.24 8.93
CA ALA A 55 -14.96 -9.07 9.81
C ALA A 55 -15.72 -9.27 11.15
N VAL A 56 -16.90 -9.90 11.10
CA VAL A 56 -17.67 -10.27 12.31
C VAL A 56 -16.91 -11.32 13.13
N ALA A 57 -16.37 -12.35 12.48
CA ALA A 57 -15.66 -13.44 13.15
C ALA A 57 -14.37 -13.02 13.87
N LEU A 58 -13.78 -11.87 13.50
CA LEU A 58 -12.63 -11.27 14.19
C LEU A 58 -13.00 -10.57 15.51
N THR A 59 -14.29 -10.35 15.78
CA THR A 59 -14.74 -9.67 17.00
C THR A 59 -14.90 -10.67 18.14
N GLY A 60 -14.28 -10.40 19.29
CA GLY A 60 -14.46 -11.20 20.52
C GLY A 60 -13.59 -12.46 20.64
N LYS A 61 -12.56 -12.62 19.80
CA LYS A 61 -11.60 -13.72 19.90
C LYS A 61 -10.21 -13.23 20.28
N SER A 62 -9.55 -13.92 21.20
CA SER A 62 -8.15 -13.69 21.54
C SER A 62 -7.26 -14.20 20.40
N GLY A 63 -6.62 -13.29 19.66
CA GLY A 63 -5.71 -13.58 18.55
C GLY A 63 -6.35 -13.45 17.15
N VAL A 64 -5.51 -13.25 16.12
CA VAL A 64 -5.96 -13.19 14.72
C VAL A 64 -6.36 -14.61 14.26
N THR A 65 -7.61 -14.97 14.51
CA THR A 65 -8.15 -16.23 14.01
C THR A 65 -8.18 -16.21 12.48
N GLY A 66 -7.64 -17.24 11.84
CA GLY A 66 -7.65 -17.38 10.38
C GLY A 66 -6.35 -17.01 9.66
N THR A 67 -5.22 -16.84 10.37
CA THR A 67 -3.90 -16.60 9.75
C THR A 67 -3.58 -17.60 8.65
N ALA A 68 -3.72 -18.91 8.90
CA ALA A 68 -3.46 -19.95 7.89
C ALA A 68 -4.32 -19.76 6.62
N GLN A 69 -5.62 -19.46 6.79
CA GLN A 69 -6.53 -19.21 5.68
C GLN A 69 -6.18 -17.92 4.93
N THR A 70 -5.69 -16.90 5.64
CA THR A 70 -5.21 -15.66 5.04
C THR A 70 -3.95 -15.90 4.21
N ILE A 71 -2.99 -16.64 4.74
CA ILE A 71 -1.77 -17.03 4.02
C ILE A 71 -2.10 -17.86 2.78
N ALA A 72 -2.99 -18.84 2.90
CA ALA A 72 -3.47 -19.64 1.77
C ALA A 72 -4.05 -18.76 0.63
N ARG A 73 -4.85 -17.74 0.97
CA ARG A 73 -5.38 -16.80 -0.03
C ARG A 73 -4.30 -15.89 -0.62
N TRP A 74 -3.33 -15.50 0.18
CA TRP A 74 -2.32 -14.50 -0.17
C TRP A 74 -1.17 -15.06 -1.00
N PHE A 75 -0.78 -16.31 -0.77
CA PHE A 75 0.38 -16.97 -1.38
C PHE A 75 0.01 -18.21 -2.20
N GLY A 76 -1.17 -18.80 -2.01
CA GLY A 76 -1.56 -20.07 -2.62
C GLY A 76 -1.78 -21.18 -1.60
N ASP A 77 -2.48 -22.24 -2.02
CA ASP A 77 -2.71 -23.45 -1.24
C ASP A 77 -2.58 -24.68 -2.17
N PRO A 78 -1.48 -25.45 -2.09
CA PRO A 78 -0.33 -25.23 -1.20
C PRO A 78 0.43 -23.95 -1.57
N VAL A 79 1.17 -23.40 -0.60
CA VAL A 79 2.11 -22.29 -0.85
C VAL A 79 3.25 -22.83 -1.73
N PRO A 80 3.63 -22.14 -2.83
CA PRO A 80 4.79 -22.54 -3.64
C PRO A 80 6.07 -22.61 -2.79
N VAL A 81 6.93 -23.60 -3.07
CA VAL A 81 8.12 -23.90 -2.27
C VAL A 81 9.04 -22.68 -2.12
N GLU A 82 9.21 -21.95 -3.22
CA GLU A 82 10.00 -20.72 -3.29
C GLU A 82 9.43 -19.57 -2.44
N LEU A 83 8.13 -19.60 -2.11
CA LEU A 83 7.45 -18.59 -1.30
C LEU A 83 7.27 -18.99 0.16
N GLU A 84 7.62 -20.22 0.57
CA GLU A 84 7.38 -20.72 1.93
C GLU A 84 8.03 -19.86 3.02
N ALA A 85 9.27 -19.41 2.80
CA ALA A 85 9.97 -18.55 3.76
C ALA A 85 9.27 -17.19 3.91
N ALA A 86 8.83 -16.61 2.80
CA ALA A 86 8.10 -15.36 2.79
C ALA A 86 6.73 -15.51 3.46
N ALA A 87 5.96 -16.54 3.11
CA ALA A 87 4.67 -16.85 3.71
C ALA A 87 4.77 -17.08 5.21
N ARG A 88 5.80 -17.79 5.69
CA ARG A 88 6.06 -18.01 7.12
C ARG A 88 6.37 -16.71 7.85
N LYS A 89 7.20 -15.84 7.26
CA LYS A 89 7.50 -14.52 7.82
C LYS A 89 6.25 -13.64 7.88
N THR A 90 5.45 -13.61 6.82
CA THR A 90 4.16 -12.89 6.79
C THR A 90 3.20 -13.44 7.83
N ALA A 91 3.13 -14.76 8.02
CA ALA A 91 2.30 -15.39 9.04
C ALA A 91 2.72 -15.00 10.46
N ALA A 92 4.02 -14.95 10.73
CA ALA A 92 4.57 -14.53 12.02
C ALA A 92 4.23 -13.06 12.33
N VAL A 93 4.43 -12.16 11.35
CA VAL A 93 4.06 -10.74 11.48
C VAL A 93 2.55 -10.60 11.70
N LEU A 94 1.73 -11.27 10.89
CA LEU A 94 0.27 -11.23 11.02
C LEU A 94 -0.20 -11.81 12.36
N GLY A 95 0.48 -12.81 12.91
CA GLY A 95 0.18 -13.36 14.23
C GLY A 95 0.53 -12.42 15.40
N ALA A 96 1.42 -11.46 15.18
CA ALA A 96 1.91 -10.53 16.20
C ALA A 96 1.19 -9.15 16.19
N VAL A 97 0.29 -8.90 15.23
CA VAL A 97 -0.46 -7.63 15.18
C VAL A 97 -1.44 -7.51 16.35
N ASP A 98 -1.72 -6.29 16.78
CA ASP A 98 -2.79 -6.00 17.74
C ASP A 98 -4.14 -6.51 17.19
N PRO A 99 -4.80 -7.48 17.86
CA PRO A 99 -6.03 -8.07 17.35
C PRO A 99 -7.17 -7.05 17.24
N GLU A 100 -7.25 -6.08 18.15
CA GLU A 100 -8.31 -5.07 18.14
C GLU A 100 -8.12 -4.07 16.99
N GLY A 101 -6.89 -3.57 16.81
CA GLY A 101 -6.49 -2.74 15.68
C GLY A 101 -6.71 -3.43 14.35
N TYR A 102 -6.31 -4.69 14.22
CA TYR A 102 -6.56 -5.50 13.03
C TYR A 102 -8.07 -5.62 12.75
N ALA A 103 -8.88 -5.96 13.75
CA ALA A 103 -10.33 -6.07 13.60
C ALA A 103 -10.98 -4.73 13.22
N ARG A 104 -10.56 -3.62 13.82
CA ARG A 104 -11.04 -2.26 13.46
C ARG A 104 -10.77 -1.95 11.99
N THR A 105 -9.52 -2.12 11.54
CA THR A 105 -9.13 -1.87 10.15
C THR A 105 -9.83 -2.82 9.18
N TYR A 106 -9.96 -4.09 9.53
CA TYR A 106 -10.64 -5.07 8.68
C TYR A 106 -12.13 -4.76 8.50
N ARG A 107 -12.83 -4.25 9.54
CA ARG A 107 -14.23 -3.82 9.42
C ARG A 107 -14.41 -2.67 8.43
N LEU A 108 -13.49 -1.70 8.42
CA LEU A 108 -13.48 -0.61 7.45
C LEU A 108 -13.27 -1.18 6.04
N PHE A 109 -12.22 -1.98 5.84
CA PHE A 109 -11.91 -2.65 4.58
C PHE A 109 -13.07 -3.51 4.03
N ALA A 110 -13.85 -4.14 4.92
CA ALA A 110 -14.97 -4.99 4.55
C ALA A 110 -16.14 -4.23 3.92
N ARG A 111 -16.18 -2.91 4.05
CA ARG A 111 -17.27 -2.05 3.56
C ARG A 111 -16.81 -0.97 2.58
N ALA A 112 -15.51 -0.67 2.55
CA ALA A 112 -14.96 0.46 1.81
C ALA A 112 -14.74 0.24 0.31
N ASP A 113 -15.16 -0.90 -0.26
CA ASP A 113 -14.89 -1.21 -1.67
C ASP A 113 -15.71 -0.37 -2.67
N SER A 114 -16.69 0.39 -2.20
CA SER A 114 -17.44 1.33 -3.05
C SER A 114 -17.24 2.80 -2.68
N ASP A 115 -16.50 3.11 -1.60
CA ASP A 115 -16.42 4.46 -1.02
C ASP A 115 -15.86 5.51 -1.99
N HIS A 116 -14.96 5.10 -2.89
CA HIS A 116 -14.35 5.99 -3.88
C HIS A 116 -15.03 5.96 -5.26
N ALA A 117 -16.02 5.09 -5.48
CA ALA A 117 -16.50 4.78 -6.82
C ALA A 117 -17.03 6.01 -7.59
N ASP A 118 -17.76 6.89 -6.91
CA ASP A 118 -18.34 8.10 -7.51
C ASP A 118 -17.36 9.29 -7.49
N ARG A 119 -16.15 9.08 -6.96
CA ARG A 119 -15.09 10.08 -6.85
C ARG A 119 -13.90 9.78 -7.75
N LEU A 120 -13.66 8.53 -8.13
CA LEU A 120 -12.62 8.15 -9.09
C LEU A 120 -12.65 8.96 -10.40
N PRO A 121 -13.81 9.33 -10.99
CA PRO A 121 -13.85 10.23 -12.15
C PRO A 121 -13.25 11.62 -11.94
N ARG A 122 -13.05 12.04 -10.67
CA ARG A 122 -12.43 13.30 -10.27
C ARG A 122 -10.98 13.13 -9.81
N LEU A 123 -10.41 11.93 -9.90
CA LEU A 123 -9.02 11.69 -9.54
C LEU A 123 -8.10 12.35 -10.57
N ALA A 124 -7.64 13.56 -10.26
CA ALA A 124 -6.91 14.42 -11.19
C ALA A 124 -5.46 14.01 -11.45
N VAL A 125 -4.89 13.13 -10.62
CA VAL A 125 -3.49 12.70 -10.70
C VAL A 125 -3.35 11.40 -11.50
N PRO A 126 -2.20 11.16 -12.17
CA PRO A 126 -1.90 9.86 -12.75
C PRO A 126 -2.01 8.73 -11.70
N ALA A 127 -2.69 7.65 -12.07
CA ALA A 127 -2.99 6.56 -11.15
C ALA A 127 -2.72 5.20 -11.79
N LEU A 128 -1.85 4.39 -11.17
CA LEU A 128 -1.63 3.00 -11.54
C LEU A 128 -2.42 2.10 -10.58
N PHE A 129 -3.35 1.30 -11.12
CA PHE A 129 -4.05 0.24 -10.42
C PHE A 129 -3.40 -1.09 -10.79
N MET A 130 -2.73 -1.74 -9.84
CA MET A 130 -1.96 -2.95 -10.10
C MET A 130 -2.43 -4.10 -9.22
N THR A 131 -2.58 -5.28 -9.79
CA THR A 131 -2.95 -6.49 -9.02
C THR A 131 -2.38 -7.75 -9.65
N GLY A 132 -2.42 -8.86 -8.93
CA GLY A 132 -2.07 -10.18 -9.43
C GLY A 132 -3.22 -10.84 -10.17
N SER A 133 -2.92 -11.61 -11.22
CA SER A 133 -3.92 -12.35 -12.02
C SER A 133 -4.71 -13.38 -11.21
N GLU A 134 -4.13 -13.87 -10.11
CA GLU A 134 -4.72 -14.90 -9.24
C GLU A 134 -5.30 -14.34 -7.93
N ASP A 135 -5.30 -13.01 -7.75
CA ASP A 135 -5.92 -12.37 -6.59
C ASP A 135 -7.44 -12.40 -6.69
N ARG A 136 -8.07 -13.31 -5.94
CA ARG A 136 -9.54 -13.47 -5.94
C ARG A 136 -10.28 -12.36 -5.20
N ASN A 137 -9.62 -11.68 -4.26
CA ASN A 137 -10.28 -10.66 -3.42
C ASN A 137 -10.13 -9.26 -4.01
N SER A 138 -9.04 -9.01 -4.73
CA SER A 138 -8.73 -7.76 -5.43
C SER A 138 -8.47 -8.03 -6.91
N SER A 139 -9.49 -8.53 -7.60
CA SER A 139 -9.34 -9.13 -8.94
C SER A 139 -8.87 -8.17 -10.04
N PRO A 140 -8.29 -8.69 -11.14
CA PRO A 140 -7.97 -7.89 -12.33
C PRO A 140 -9.12 -7.01 -12.84
N ALA A 141 -10.36 -7.52 -12.76
CA ALA A 141 -11.55 -6.77 -13.17
C ALA A 141 -11.78 -5.53 -12.30
N MET A 142 -11.46 -5.59 -11.00
CA MET A 142 -11.55 -4.46 -10.08
C MET A 142 -10.55 -3.37 -10.45
N SER A 143 -9.28 -3.73 -10.63
CA SER A 143 -8.23 -2.79 -11.06
C SER A 143 -8.54 -2.17 -12.42
N ALA A 144 -9.02 -2.96 -13.38
CA ALA A 144 -9.43 -2.46 -14.69
C ALA A 144 -10.62 -1.49 -14.60
N ALA A 145 -11.60 -1.77 -13.74
CA ALA A 145 -12.74 -0.89 -13.53
C ALA A 145 -12.33 0.45 -12.91
N MET A 146 -11.46 0.44 -11.89
CA MET A 146 -10.91 1.68 -11.31
C MET A 146 -10.13 2.49 -12.34
N ALA A 147 -9.28 1.83 -13.14
CA ALA A 147 -8.50 2.49 -14.18
C ALA A 147 -9.38 3.14 -15.26
N ARG A 148 -10.50 2.52 -15.63
CA ARG A 148 -11.46 3.10 -16.60
C ARG A 148 -12.20 4.32 -16.05
N LEU A 149 -12.44 4.36 -14.74
CA LEU A 149 -13.13 5.49 -14.11
C LEU A 149 -12.20 6.68 -13.89
N ALA A 150 -10.92 6.44 -13.58
CA ALA A 150 -9.96 7.51 -13.36
C ALA A 150 -9.49 8.15 -14.69
N PRO A 151 -9.52 9.49 -14.85
CA PRO A 151 -9.13 10.17 -16.09
C PRO A 151 -7.73 9.84 -16.60
N HIS A 152 -6.79 9.60 -15.68
CA HIS A 152 -5.40 9.23 -15.97
C HIS A 152 -5.06 7.85 -15.39
N GLY A 153 -6.06 6.97 -15.34
CA GLY A 153 -5.96 5.63 -14.79
C GLY A 153 -5.28 4.64 -15.74
N ARG A 154 -4.42 3.80 -15.18
CA ARG A 154 -3.82 2.65 -15.87
C ARG A 154 -4.01 1.39 -15.06
N CYS A 155 -4.13 0.26 -15.75
CA CYS A 155 -4.23 -1.05 -15.11
C CYS A 155 -3.05 -1.93 -15.53
N THR A 156 -2.37 -2.51 -14.54
CA THR A 156 -1.35 -3.54 -14.76
C THR A 156 -1.74 -4.79 -14.00
N VAL A 157 -1.68 -5.95 -14.67
CA VAL A 157 -1.98 -7.25 -14.06
C VAL A 157 -0.73 -8.11 -14.12
N LEU A 158 -0.21 -8.50 -12.97
CA LEU A 158 0.97 -9.36 -12.88
C LEU A 158 0.55 -10.83 -12.99
N SER A 159 1.05 -11.53 -14.00
CA SER A 159 0.71 -12.94 -14.27
C SER A 159 1.23 -13.86 -13.16
N GLY A 160 0.43 -14.83 -12.73
CA GLY A 160 0.77 -15.77 -11.63
C GLY A 160 0.73 -15.16 -10.23
N GLU A 161 0.79 -13.83 -10.11
CA GLU A 161 0.80 -13.14 -8.83
C GLU A 161 -0.55 -13.15 -8.11
N ARG A 162 -0.46 -13.03 -6.78
CA ARG A 162 -1.59 -13.02 -5.84
C ARG A 162 -1.62 -11.73 -5.01
N HIS A 163 -2.14 -11.80 -3.79
CA HIS A 163 -2.33 -10.62 -2.95
C HIS A 163 -1.02 -10.02 -2.45
N MET A 164 0.01 -10.84 -2.24
CA MET A 164 1.29 -10.41 -1.68
C MET A 164 2.36 -10.22 -2.76
N MET A 165 1.98 -9.70 -3.94
CA MET A 165 2.86 -9.59 -5.11
C MET A 165 4.18 -8.82 -4.85
N ALA A 166 4.15 -7.80 -3.98
CA ALA A 166 5.34 -7.06 -3.58
C ALA A 166 6.33 -7.88 -2.72
N VAL A 167 5.87 -8.98 -2.13
CA VAL A 167 6.66 -9.91 -1.33
C VAL A 167 7.00 -11.17 -2.14
N ALA A 168 6.08 -11.64 -2.96
CA ALA A 168 6.25 -12.84 -3.79
C ALA A 168 7.24 -12.60 -4.93
N ASP A 169 7.09 -11.50 -5.68
CA ASP A 169 8.08 -11.03 -6.65
C ASP A 169 8.33 -9.52 -6.49
N PRO A 170 9.23 -9.15 -5.56
CA PRO A 170 9.59 -7.75 -5.34
C PRO A 170 10.21 -7.11 -6.58
N GLY A 171 10.95 -7.87 -7.39
CA GLY A 171 11.66 -7.36 -8.56
C GLY A 171 10.69 -6.95 -9.67
N LEU A 172 9.75 -7.84 -10.00
CA LEU A 172 8.68 -7.58 -10.96
C LEU A 172 7.79 -6.41 -10.50
N THR A 173 7.32 -6.46 -9.24
CA THR A 173 6.44 -5.42 -8.68
C THR A 173 7.12 -4.05 -8.68
N THR A 174 8.37 -3.98 -8.20
CA THR A 174 9.12 -2.71 -8.11
C THR A 174 9.39 -2.14 -9.50
N ARG A 175 9.71 -2.97 -10.49
CA ARG A 175 9.94 -2.50 -11.88
C ARG A 175 8.74 -1.73 -12.40
N HIS A 176 7.53 -2.30 -12.32
CA HIS A 176 6.32 -1.64 -12.78
C HIS A 176 6.00 -0.34 -12.03
N ILE A 177 6.29 -0.29 -10.72
CA ILE A 177 6.14 0.92 -9.91
C ILE A 177 7.12 1.99 -10.41
N VAL A 178 8.40 1.67 -10.50
CA VAL A 178 9.46 2.61 -10.89
C VAL A 178 9.25 3.13 -12.30
N ASP A 179 8.91 2.26 -13.25
CA ASP A 179 8.63 2.64 -14.63
C ASP A 179 7.51 3.68 -14.66
N PHE A 180 6.39 3.41 -13.99
CA PHE A 180 5.27 4.35 -13.89
C PHE A 180 5.64 5.68 -13.21
N LEU A 181 6.47 5.64 -12.17
CA LEU A 181 6.89 6.86 -11.46
C LEU A 181 7.77 7.76 -12.32
N LYS A 182 8.63 7.19 -13.19
CA LYS A 182 9.56 7.91 -14.08
C LYS A 182 8.92 8.45 -15.35
N GLU A 183 7.70 8.03 -15.68
CA GLU A 183 7.03 8.48 -16.89
C GLU A 183 6.81 9.99 -16.93
N GLY A 184 7.24 10.61 -18.03
CA GLY A 184 7.13 12.07 -18.24
C GLY A 184 8.25 12.89 -17.60
N GLU A 185 9.17 12.28 -16.84
CA GLU A 185 10.33 12.99 -16.26
C GLU A 185 11.45 13.25 -17.28
N ALA A 186 11.38 12.62 -18.47
CA ALA A 186 12.35 12.79 -19.55
C ALA A 186 12.27 14.14 -20.30
N ILE A 187 11.32 15.03 -19.97
CA ILE A 187 11.18 16.35 -20.62
C ILE A 187 11.80 17.49 -19.77
N GLU A 188 12.08 17.28 -18.48
CA GLU A 188 12.56 18.35 -17.58
C GLU A 188 14.06 18.26 -17.20
N GLN A 189 14.79 17.24 -17.65
CA GLN A 189 16.17 17.00 -17.21
C GLN A 189 17.26 17.84 -17.91
N ASP A 190 16.92 18.84 -18.72
CA ASP A 190 17.91 19.65 -19.44
C ASP A 190 18.27 21.00 -18.77
N SER A 191 17.83 21.28 -17.53
CA SER A 191 18.09 22.61 -16.92
C SER A 191 18.42 22.67 -15.42
N ALA A 192 18.55 21.56 -14.68
CA ALA A 192 18.80 21.66 -13.25
C ALA A 192 19.81 20.63 -12.72
N ALA A 193 21.03 20.67 -13.25
CA ALA A 193 22.18 20.13 -12.55
C ALA A 193 22.66 21.14 -11.50
N ALA A 194 22.46 20.82 -10.22
CA ALA A 194 23.34 21.10 -9.05
C ALA A 194 22.56 21.46 -7.77
N ALA A 195 22.45 20.48 -6.86
CA ALA A 195 22.63 20.62 -5.41
C ALA A 195 22.49 19.24 -4.75
N ASN A 196 23.50 18.38 -4.93
CA ASN A 196 23.55 17.07 -4.31
C ASN A 196 24.19 17.18 -2.92
N THR A 197 23.38 17.43 -1.88
CA THR A 197 23.76 17.06 -0.51
C THR A 197 23.40 15.59 -0.33
N GLY A 198 24.42 14.74 -0.42
CA GLY A 198 24.29 13.29 -0.58
C GLY A 198 23.43 12.64 0.49
N PHE A 199 22.41 11.92 0.03
CA PHE A 199 21.60 11.04 0.84
C PHE A 199 22.37 9.74 1.13
N ASP A 200 22.57 9.39 2.41
CA ASP A 200 23.25 8.15 2.82
C ASP A 200 22.25 7.00 3.04
N GLY A 201 22.13 6.12 2.05
CA GLY A 201 21.28 4.93 2.11
C GLY A 201 21.70 3.91 3.17
N SER A 202 22.95 3.94 3.64
CA SER A 202 23.42 3.05 4.70
C SER A 202 22.97 3.51 6.07
N GLU A 203 22.98 4.83 6.33
CA GLU A 203 22.43 5.45 7.53
C GLU A 203 20.91 5.26 7.61
N PHE A 204 20.20 5.46 6.49
CA PHE A 204 18.76 5.21 6.39
C PHE A 204 18.41 3.74 6.64
N ARG A 205 19.13 2.78 6.02
CA ARG A 205 18.92 1.35 6.30
C ARG A 205 19.21 1.00 7.77
N ARG A 206 20.23 1.60 8.38
CA ARG A 206 20.58 1.40 9.80
C ARG A 206 19.49 1.95 10.73
N ALA A 207 18.94 3.13 10.43
CA ALA A 207 17.82 3.71 11.16
C ALA A 207 16.57 2.82 11.12
N LEU A 208 16.22 2.29 9.94
CA LEU A 208 15.06 1.40 9.78
C LEU A 208 15.28 0.01 10.41
N GLY A 209 16.51 -0.49 10.44
CA GLY A 209 16.86 -1.77 11.06
C GLY A 209 16.97 -1.74 12.58
N SER A 210 16.97 -0.56 13.21
CA SER A 210 17.10 -0.39 14.66
C SER A 210 15.77 -0.55 15.43
N PHE A 211 14.66 -0.79 14.72
CA PHE A 211 13.31 -0.74 15.27
C PHE A 211 12.73 -2.15 15.46
N LEU A 212 12.74 -2.65 16.70
CA LEU A 212 12.38 -4.04 17.03
C LEU A 212 10.96 -4.25 17.59
N THR A 213 10.31 -3.21 18.15
CA THR A 213 8.84 -3.03 18.39
C THR A 213 8.64 -1.95 19.44
N GLY A 214 7.78 -0.98 19.17
CA GLY A 214 7.46 0.13 20.07
C GLY A 214 6.45 1.08 19.42
N VAL A 215 5.78 1.91 20.22
CA VAL A 215 4.88 2.97 19.74
C VAL A 215 5.65 3.84 18.75
N THR A 216 5.29 3.78 17.47
CA THR A 216 5.94 4.60 16.44
C THR A 216 5.38 6.00 16.60
N ILE A 217 6.18 6.97 17.04
CA ILE A 217 5.78 8.37 17.03
C ILE A 217 6.45 9.02 15.83
N VAL A 218 5.66 9.29 14.80
CA VAL A 218 6.12 10.07 13.66
C VAL A 218 6.14 11.52 14.13
N THR A 219 7.32 12.09 14.34
CA THR A 219 7.47 13.49 14.75
C THR A 219 7.46 14.43 13.55
N THR A 220 8.10 15.60 13.58
CA THR A 220 7.48 16.89 13.24
C THR A 220 8.38 18.02 13.73
N ILE A 221 9.13 18.75 12.91
CA ILE A 221 9.35 20.17 13.18
C ILE A 221 8.51 20.93 12.15
N GLY A 222 7.50 21.64 12.64
CA GLY A 222 6.67 22.50 11.82
C GLY A 222 7.43 23.73 11.30
N PRO A 223 6.82 24.48 10.38
CA PRO A 223 7.49 25.59 9.69
C PRO A 223 7.89 26.75 10.62
N GLU A 224 7.36 26.84 11.84
CA GLU A 224 7.75 27.85 12.83
C GLU A 224 8.70 27.28 13.90
N GLY A 225 9.24 26.08 13.68
CA GLY A 225 10.16 25.40 14.60
C GLY A 225 9.43 24.60 15.68
N GLU A 226 8.11 24.50 15.64
CA GLU A 226 7.33 23.82 16.67
C GLU A 226 7.30 22.31 16.46
N PRO A 227 7.60 21.50 17.48
CA PRO A 227 7.57 20.06 17.34
C PRO A 227 6.13 19.54 17.23
N ARG A 228 5.88 18.61 16.30
CA ARG A 228 4.60 17.88 16.21
C ARG A 228 4.84 16.38 16.11
N GLY A 229 3.81 15.60 16.35
CA GLY A 229 3.88 14.17 16.04
C GLY A 229 2.57 13.45 16.27
N PHE A 230 2.48 12.24 15.74
CA PHE A 230 1.36 11.34 15.96
C PHE A 230 1.85 9.90 16.08
N THR A 231 1.07 9.07 16.74
CA THR A 231 1.39 7.66 16.91
C THR A 231 0.90 6.84 15.71
N ALA A 232 1.75 5.99 15.18
CA ALA A 232 1.48 5.00 14.15
C ALA A 232 1.76 3.59 14.69
N ASN A 233 1.13 2.60 14.07
CA ASN A 233 1.21 1.22 14.55
C ASN A 233 2.47 0.53 14.02
N SER A 234 2.94 0.91 12.82
CA SER A 234 4.18 0.41 12.24
C SER A 234 4.67 1.27 11.08
N PHE A 235 5.90 1.05 10.62
CA PHE A 235 6.40 1.61 9.36
C PHE A 235 7.40 0.67 8.69
N THR A 236 7.65 0.83 7.39
CA THR A 236 8.60 -0.02 6.64
C THR A 236 9.34 0.73 5.53
N SER A 237 10.56 0.31 5.23
CA SER A 237 11.35 0.85 4.11
C SER A 237 10.73 0.48 2.77
N VAL A 238 10.52 1.45 1.90
CA VAL A 238 9.98 1.26 0.55
C VAL A 238 11.03 1.48 -0.53
N SER A 239 11.96 2.42 -0.33
CA SER A 239 13.05 2.71 -1.27
C SER A 239 14.23 3.30 -0.52
N LEU A 240 15.46 2.99 -0.98
CA LEU A 240 16.68 3.62 -0.49
C LEU A 240 17.09 4.82 -1.35
N ASP A 241 16.68 4.92 -2.61
CA ASP A 241 16.96 6.10 -3.42
C ASP A 241 15.81 6.36 -4.42
N PRO A 242 14.95 7.38 -4.17
CA PRO A 242 14.94 8.23 -2.98
C PRO A 242 14.53 7.44 -1.72
N PRO A 243 14.91 7.89 -0.51
CA PRO A 243 14.42 7.30 0.74
C PRO A 243 12.92 7.39 0.86
N LEU A 244 12.25 6.25 0.93
CA LEU A 244 10.81 6.19 1.16
C LEU A 244 10.50 5.25 2.31
N VAL A 245 9.56 5.68 3.15
CA VAL A 245 9.02 4.89 4.25
C VAL A 245 7.50 4.92 4.16
N LEU A 246 6.88 3.75 4.26
CA LEU A 246 5.44 3.59 4.42
C LEU A 246 5.13 3.55 5.91
N VAL A 247 4.15 4.35 6.35
CA VAL A 247 3.64 4.38 7.73
C VAL A 247 2.24 3.76 7.74
N CYS A 248 1.99 2.82 8.64
CA CYS A 248 0.77 2.00 8.75
C CYS A 248 0.12 2.12 10.13
#